data_AF-A0A2V9TI27-F1
#
_entry.id   AF-A0A2V9TI27-F1
#
_cell.length_a   1.000
_cell.length_b   1.000
_cell.length_c   1.000
_cell.angle_alpha   90.00
_cell.angle_beta   90.00
_cell.angle_gamma   90.00
#
_symmetry.space_group_name_H-M   'P 1'
#
loop_
_entity.id
_entity.type
_entity.pdbx_description
1 polymer ?
#
loop_
_entity_poly.entity_id
_entity_poly.type
_entity_poly.pdbx_seq_one_letter_code
_entity_poly.pdbx_strand_id
1 'polypeptide(L)'
;MRERLLPIFQESYRELRPRAPIPELAVEFFAFTNINNTIRLREGKLLVRLSDLLEGAPDAVLRAIAHILLAKMYRKPIERNHATRYRRYVSSHHISEKAHLLRQVRGRKRIETAQGRFYNLESV
;
A
#
# COMPACT_ATOMS: atom_id res chain seq x y z
N MET A 1 -1.12 16.11 -7.27
CA MET A 1 -0.78 14.66 -7.25
C MET A 1 -1.95 13.76 -6.85
N ARG A 2 -2.70 14.07 -5.78
CA ARG A 2 -3.84 13.26 -5.30
C ARG A 2 -4.97 13.11 -6.33
N GLU A 3 -5.21 14.14 -7.12
CA GLU A 3 -6.27 14.16 -8.16
C GLU A 3 -6.11 13.08 -9.24
N ARG A 4 -4.89 12.61 -9.50
CA ARG A 4 -4.63 11.56 -10.51
C ARG A 4 -4.97 10.15 -10.01
N LEU A 5 -5.08 9.94 -8.70
CA LEU A 5 -5.33 8.60 -8.14
C LEU A 5 -6.76 8.14 -8.42
N LEU A 6 -7.74 9.04 -8.27
CA LEU A 6 -9.14 8.68 -8.42
C LEU A 6 -9.45 8.16 -9.85
N PRO A 7 -9.04 8.84 -10.95
CA PRO A 7 -9.21 8.32 -12.30
C PRO A 7 -8.54 6.96 -12.51
N ILE A 8 -7.29 6.78 -12.03
CA ILE A 8 -6.56 5.52 -12.17
C ILE A 8 -7.33 4.37 -11.50
N PHE A 9 -7.84 4.58 -10.29
CA PHE A 9 -8.61 3.55 -9.58
C PHE A 9 -9.96 3.28 -10.24
N GLN A 10 -10.64 4.29 -10.79
CA GLN A 10 -11.89 4.12 -11.52
C GLN A 10 -11.67 3.31 -12.82
N GLU A 11 -10.60 3.61 -13.56
CA GLU A 11 -10.26 2.92 -14.79
C GLU A 11 -9.89 1.45 -14.52
N SER A 12 -9.00 1.19 -13.56
CA SER A 12 -8.67 -0.18 -13.14
C SER A 12 -9.89 -0.93 -12.59
N TYR A 13 -10.83 -0.25 -11.92
CA TYR A 13 -12.09 -0.87 -11.50
C TYR A 13 -12.93 -1.31 -12.70
N ARG A 14 -13.04 -0.48 -13.74
CA ARG A 14 -13.79 -0.79 -14.96
C ARG A 14 -13.15 -1.93 -15.74
N GLU A 15 -11.83 -1.97 -15.83
CA GLU A 15 -11.08 -3.10 -16.43
C GLU A 15 -11.43 -4.42 -15.72
N LEU A 16 -11.44 -4.42 -14.38
CA LEU A 16 -11.77 -5.61 -13.57
C LEU A 16 -13.26 -5.96 -13.53
N ARG A 17 -14.14 -4.97 -13.56
CA ARG A 17 -15.61 -5.12 -13.40
C ARG A 17 -16.37 -4.18 -14.34
N PRO A 18 -16.39 -4.45 -15.67
CA PRO A 18 -16.95 -3.52 -16.65
C PRO A 18 -18.44 -3.22 -16.42
N ARG A 19 -19.21 -4.24 -16.00
CA ARG A 19 -20.67 -4.16 -15.84
C ARG A 19 -21.13 -3.74 -14.44
N ALA A 20 -20.22 -3.62 -13.47
CA ALA A 20 -20.61 -3.25 -12.11
C ALA A 20 -20.68 -1.72 -11.96
N PRO A 21 -21.61 -1.18 -11.15
CA PRO A 21 -21.55 0.23 -10.77
C PRO A 21 -20.23 0.49 -10.03
N ILE A 22 -19.60 1.63 -10.30
CA ILE A 22 -18.42 2.06 -9.56
C ILE A 22 -18.90 2.55 -8.18
N PRO A 23 -18.45 1.97 -7.06
CA PRO A 23 -18.75 2.51 -5.73
C PRO A 23 -18.05 3.84 -5.51
N GLU A 24 -18.49 4.62 -4.53
CA GLU A 24 -17.77 5.83 -4.13
C GLU A 24 -16.34 5.47 -3.69
N LEU A 25 -15.34 6.13 -4.27
CA LEU A 25 -13.92 5.85 -4.05
C LEU A 25 -13.29 7.01 -3.30
N ALA A 26 -12.75 6.74 -2.12
CA ALA A 26 -11.91 7.66 -1.37
C ALA A 26 -10.48 7.12 -1.37
N VAL A 27 -9.60 7.76 -2.13
CA VAL A 27 -8.20 7.35 -2.27
C VAL A 27 -7.30 8.43 -1.68
N GLU A 28 -6.51 8.07 -0.68
CA GLU A 28 -5.60 8.99 0.00
C GLU A 28 -4.20 8.41 0.16
N PHE A 29 -3.20 9.30 0.19
CA PHE A 29 -1.88 8.95 0.69
C PHE A 29 -1.87 9.09 2.22
N PHE A 30 -1.34 8.07 2.87
CA PHE A 30 -1.26 7.98 4.33
C PHE A 30 0.18 7.71 4.77
N ALA A 31 0.59 8.41 5.83
CA ALA A 31 1.93 8.37 6.40
C ALA A 31 2.15 7.09 7.23
N PHE A 32 2.26 5.95 6.55
CA PHE A 32 2.63 4.70 7.20
C PHE A 32 4.10 4.73 7.64
N THR A 33 4.45 3.86 8.60
CA THR A 33 5.84 3.62 9.01
C THR A 33 6.60 2.80 7.97
N ASN A 34 5.91 2.12 7.05
CA ASN A 34 6.48 1.28 5.99
C ASN A 34 5.63 1.39 4.72
N ILE A 35 6.08 0.82 3.60
CA ILE A 35 5.33 0.71 2.35
C ILE A 35 4.16 -0.27 2.53
N ASN A 36 3.07 0.26 3.07
CA ASN A 36 1.82 -0.44 3.29
C ASN A 36 0.72 0.20 2.45
N ASN A 37 -0.17 -0.62 1.90
CA ASN A 37 -1.35 -0.17 1.17
C ASN A 37 -2.55 -0.99 1.62
N THR A 38 -3.67 -0.33 1.84
CA THR A 38 -4.89 -0.97 2.32
C THR A 38 -6.09 -0.54 1.48
N ILE A 39 -7.04 -1.45 1.32
CA ILE A 39 -8.31 -1.23 0.64
C ILE A 39 -9.41 -1.86 1.48
N ARG A 40 -10.51 -1.15 1.70
CA ARG A 40 -11.63 -1.58 2.53
C ARG A 40 -12.94 -1.12 1.92
N LEU A 41 -13.97 -1.96 1.97
CA LEU A 41 -15.34 -1.57 1.66
C LEU A 41 -16.06 -1.25 2.98
N ARG A 42 -16.56 -0.03 3.14
CA ARG A 42 -17.31 0.43 4.31
C ARG A 42 -18.49 1.24 3.82
N GLU A 43 -19.72 0.87 4.22
CA GLU A 43 -20.95 1.60 3.87
C GLU A 43 -21.10 1.87 2.36
N GLY A 44 -20.71 0.90 1.52
CA GLY A 44 -20.75 1.06 0.06
C GLY A 44 -19.62 1.90 -0.54
N LYS A 45 -18.71 2.44 0.28
CA LYS A 45 -17.55 3.23 -0.14
C LYS A 45 -16.26 2.40 -0.10
N LEU A 46 -15.46 2.49 -1.15
CA LEU A 46 -14.11 1.94 -1.20
C LEU A 46 -13.13 2.96 -0.63
N LEU A 47 -12.61 2.66 0.56
CA LEU A 47 -11.58 3.43 1.23
C LEU A 47 -10.21 2.81 0.90
N VAL A 48 -9.38 3.57 0.20
CA VAL A 48 -8.03 3.17 -0.21
C VAL A 48 -7.02 4.08 0.46
N ARG A 49 -6.08 3.47 1.19
CA ARG A 49 -4.93 4.17 1.76
C ARG A 49 -3.66 3.64 1.13
N LEU A 50 -2.96 4.50 0.43
CA LEU A 50 -1.65 4.21 -0.15
C LEU A 50 -0.54 4.78 0.73
N SER A 51 0.61 4.13 0.77
CA SER A 51 1.78 4.74 1.40
C SER A 51 2.17 6.03 0.69
N ASP A 52 2.44 7.07 1.46
CA ASP A 52 3.02 8.33 1.00
C ASP A 52 4.39 8.17 0.32
N LEU A 53 5.07 7.03 0.49
CA LEU A 53 6.25 6.67 -0.30
C LEU A 53 5.93 6.49 -1.79
N LEU A 54 4.67 6.23 -2.14
CA LEU A 54 4.20 6.18 -3.52
C LEU A 54 3.79 7.57 -4.04
N GLU A 55 3.89 8.62 -3.22
CA GLU A 55 3.70 9.98 -3.69
C GLU A 55 4.84 10.36 -4.65
N GLY A 56 4.48 10.68 -5.89
CA GLY A 56 5.44 10.89 -6.98
C GLY A 56 5.80 9.62 -7.76
N ALA A 57 5.20 8.46 -7.43
CA ALA A 57 5.40 7.27 -8.24
C ALA A 57 4.85 7.46 -9.66
N PRO A 58 5.46 6.83 -10.68
CA PRO A 58 4.94 6.86 -12.04
C PRO A 58 3.53 6.29 -12.13
N ASP A 59 2.69 6.84 -13.00
CA ASP A 59 1.29 6.42 -13.16
C ASP A 59 1.15 4.92 -13.43
N ALA A 60 2.09 4.32 -14.16
CA ALA A 60 2.10 2.88 -14.39
C ALA A 60 2.26 2.04 -13.10
N VAL A 61 2.97 2.56 -12.09
CA VAL A 61 3.10 1.92 -10.77
C VAL A 61 1.81 2.13 -9.96
N LEU A 62 1.23 3.32 -10.01
CA LEU A 62 -0.04 3.63 -9.36
C LEU A 62 -1.18 2.76 -9.92
N ARG A 63 -1.22 2.56 -11.24
CA ARG A 63 -2.15 1.64 -11.89
C ARG A 63 -1.90 0.18 -11.50
N ALA A 64 -0.64 -0.21 -11.36
CA ALA A 64 -0.31 -1.56 -10.90
C ALA A 64 -0.79 -1.84 -9.46
N ILE A 65 -0.61 -0.91 -8.53
CA ILE A 65 -1.13 -1.09 -7.17
C ILE A 65 -2.66 -1.01 -7.13
N ALA A 66 -3.29 -0.15 -7.94
CA ALA A 66 -4.74 -0.09 -8.07
C ALA A 66 -5.32 -1.44 -8.51
N HIS A 67 -4.77 -2.04 -9.58
CA HIS A 67 -5.15 -3.38 -10.05
C HIS A 67 -5.00 -4.43 -8.95
N ILE A 68 -3.84 -4.48 -8.28
CA ILE A 68 -3.56 -5.46 -7.23
C ILE A 68 -4.58 -5.34 -6.08
N LEU A 69 -4.85 -4.12 -5.60
CA LEU A 69 -5.76 -3.90 -4.48
C LEU A 69 -7.20 -4.25 -4.85
N LEU A 70 -7.68 -3.82 -6.01
CA LEU A 70 -9.02 -4.12 -6.50
C LEU A 70 -9.20 -5.61 -6.77
N ALA A 71 -8.21 -6.26 -7.39
CA ALA A 71 -8.22 -7.70 -7.61
C ALA A 71 -8.30 -8.47 -6.29
N LYS A 72 -7.53 -8.06 -5.27
CA LYS A 72 -7.59 -8.64 -3.91
C LYS A 72 -8.96 -8.42 -3.26
N MET A 73 -9.53 -7.23 -3.36
CA MET A 73 -10.84 -6.89 -2.79
C MET A 73 -11.96 -7.77 -3.39
N TYR A 74 -11.95 -7.95 -4.70
CA TYR A 74 -13.00 -8.68 -5.43
C TYR A 74 -12.65 -10.13 -5.75
N ARG A 75 -11.58 -10.68 -5.15
CA ARG A 75 -11.10 -12.06 -5.36
C ARG A 75 -10.91 -12.40 -6.84
N LYS A 76 -10.36 -11.48 -7.61
CA LYS A 76 -10.01 -11.62 -9.03
C LYS A 76 -8.52 -11.94 -9.20
N PRO A 77 -8.12 -12.54 -10.34
CA PRO A 77 -6.72 -12.80 -10.61
C PRO A 77 -5.93 -11.48 -10.71
N ILE A 78 -4.74 -11.47 -10.11
CA ILE A 78 -3.79 -10.36 -10.24
C ILE A 78 -2.97 -10.61 -11.50
N GLU A 79 -2.96 -9.65 -12.42
CA GLU A 79 -2.13 -9.79 -13.62
C GLU A 79 -0.65 -9.72 -13.26
N ARG A 80 0.13 -10.65 -13.83
CA ARG A 80 1.56 -10.78 -13.52
C ARG A 80 2.34 -9.51 -13.83
N ASN A 81 1.98 -8.79 -14.90
CA ASN A 81 2.63 -7.54 -15.29
C ASN A 81 2.49 -6.45 -14.21
N HIS A 82 1.29 -6.32 -13.61
CA HIS A 82 1.06 -5.38 -12.51
C HIS A 82 1.85 -5.81 -11.26
N ALA A 83 1.80 -7.09 -10.88
CA ALA A 83 2.55 -7.60 -9.73
C ALA A 83 4.07 -7.37 -9.87
N THR A 84 4.64 -7.66 -11.04
CA THR A 84 6.07 -7.48 -11.33
C THR A 84 6.45 -6.00 -11.32
N ARG A 85 5.65 -5.14 -11.98
CA ARG A 85 5.91 -3.69 -12.05
C ARG A 85 5.91 -3.05 -10.66
N TYR A 86 4.89 -3.35 -9.86
CA TYR A 86 4.79 -2.84 -8.48
C TYR A 86 5.95 -3.36 -7.62
N ARG A 87 6.25 -4.66 -7.68
CA ARG A 87 7.35 -5.27 -6.94
C ARG A 87 8.69 -4.61 -7.27
N ARG A 88 9.00 -4.42 -8.56
CA ARG A 88 10.25 -3.80 -9.01
C ARG A 88 10.41 -2.37 -8.52
N TYR A 89 9.32 -1.60 -8.49
CA TYR A 89 9.36 -0.23 -7.98
C TYR A 89 9.63 -0.20 -6.48
N VAL A 90 8.89 -1.00 -5.71
CA VAL A 90 9.04 -1.07 -4.24
C VAL A 90 10.40 -1.62 -3.83
N SER A 91 10.97 -2.54 -4.60
CA SER A 91 12.31 -3.10 -4.35
C SER A 91 13.45 -2.23 -4.90
N SER A 92 13.16 -1.10 -5.55
CA SER A 92 14.22 -0.21 -6.04
C SER A 92 15.00 0.38 -4.86
N HIS A 93 16.29 0.62 -5.08
CA HIS A 93 17.20 1.09 -4.04
C HIS A 93 16.71 2.40 -3.41
N HIS A 94 16.39 3.40 -4.23
CA HIS A 94 15.88 4.70 -3.77
C HIS A 94 14.63 4.58 -2.89
N ILE A 95 13.67 3.73 -3.27
CA ILE A 95 12.43 3.53 -2.50
C ILE A 95 12.70 2.78 -1.21
N SER A 96 13.59 1.78 -1.26
CA SER A 96 13.98 1.00 -0.08
C SER A 96 14.72 1.85 0.96
N GLU A 97 15.62 2.73 0.52
CA GLU A 97 16.32 3.69 1.39
C GLU A 97 15.34 4.70 1.99
N LYS A 98 14.46 5.30 1.17
CA LYS A 98 13.44 6.24 1.67
C LYS A 98 12.51 5.55 2.69
N ALA A 99 12.13 4.30 2.45
CA ALA A 99 11.36 3.51 3.40
C ALA A 99 12.13 3.23 4.70
N HIS A 100 13.44 2.97 4.60
CA HIS A 100 14.28 2.76 5.78
C HIS A 100 14.40 4.04 6.63
N LEU A 101 14.65 5.19 6.00
CA LEU A 101 14.69 6.49 6.67
C LEU A 101 13.36 6.82 7.35
N LEU A 102 12.23 6.64 6.65
CA LEU A 102 10.91 6.88 7.26
C LEU A 102 10.62 5.93 8.42
N ARG A 103 11.07 4.67 8.36
CA ARG A 103 10.97 3.75 9.52
C ARG A 103 11.75 4.27 10.71
N GLN A 104 12.93 4.85 10.51
CA GLN A 104 13.72 5.43 11.62
C GLN A 104 13.07 6.68 12.20
N VAL A 105 12.53 7.56 11.35
CA VAL A 105 11.93 8.84 11.78
C VAL A 105 10.55 8.64 12.41
N ARG A 106 9.71 7.78 11.82
CA ARG A 106 8.31 7.58 12.25
C ARG A 106 8.14 6.40 13.19
N GLY A 107 9.02 5.41 13.10
CA GLY A 107 9.03 4.25 13.98
C GLY A 107 9.71 4.58 15.28
N ARG A 108 9.09 4.19 16.40
CA ARG A 108 9.78 4.17 17.70
C ARG A 108 10.35 2.78 17.89
N LYS A 109 11.68 2.67 18.07
CA LYS A 109 12.29 1.41 18.50
C LYS A 109 11.85 1.17 19.94
N ARG A 110 10.98 0.18 20.16
CA ARG A 110 10.62 -0.27 21.50
C ARG A 110 11.78 -1.13 22.00
N ILE A 111 12.75 -0.48 22.65
CA ILE A 111 13.84 -1.17 23.34
C ILE A 111 13.28 -1.61 24.68
N GLU A 112 12.82 -2.84 24.75
CA GLU A 112 12.48 -3.46 26.04
C GLU A 112 13.76 -4.02 26.67
N THR A 113 13.78 -4.10 28.00
CA THR A 113 14.89 -4.71 28.73
C THR A 113 14.97 -6.21 28.42
N ALA A 114 16.13 -6.82 28.67
CA ALA A 114 16.30 -8.27 28.58
C ALA A 114 15.43 -9.05 29.59
N GLN A 115 14.84 -8.32 30.56
CA GLN A 115 13.98 -8.85 31.61
C GLN A 115 12.56 -9.06 31.08
N GLY A 116 12.30 -10.26 30.56
CA GLY A 116 10.95 -10.68 30.21
C GLY A 116 10.11 -10.99 31.45
N ARG A 117 8.78 -11.07 31.28
CA ARG A 117 7.86 -11.47 32.37
C ARG A 117 8.10 -12.89 32.92
N PHE A 118 8.70 -13.77 32.10
CA PHE A 118 8.91 -15.18 32.45
C PHE A 118 10.39 -15.58 32.49
N TYR A 119 11.27 -14.89 31.77
CA TYR A 119 12.70 -15.20 31.70
C TYR A 119 13.51 -13.91 31.49
N ASN A 120 14.63 -13.78 32.21
CA ASN A 120 15.62 -12.74 31.97
C ASN A 120 16.72 -13.32 31.07
N LEU A 121 17.01 -12.65 29.96
CA LEU A 121 18.00 -13.09 28.98
C LEU A 121 19.43 -12.60 29.31
N GLU A 122 19.62 -11.78 30.34
CA GLU A 122 20.95 -11.35 30.81
C GLU A 122 21.70 -12.40 31.65
N SER A 123 21.03 -13.45 32.12
CA SER A 123 21.60 -14.41 33.07
C SER A 123 22.09 -15.72 32.44
N VAL A 124 22.51 -15.71 31.17
CA VAL A 124 23.09 -16.87 30.48
C VAL A 124 24.61 -16.73 30.39
#